data_AF-A0A8J1YCT6-F1
#
_entry.id   AF-A0A8J1YCT6-F1
#
_cell.length_a   1.000
_cell.length_b   1.000
_cell.length_c   1.000
_cell.angle_alpha   90.00
_cell.angle_beta   90.00
_cell.angle_gamma   90.00
#
_symmetry.space_group_name_H-M   'P 1'
#
loop_
_entity.id
_entity.type
_entity.pdbx_description
1 polymer ?
#
loop_
_entity_poly.entity_id
_entity_poly.type
_entity_poly.pdbx_seq_one_letter_code
_entity_poly.pdbx_strand_id
1 'polypeptide(L)'
;GISKTTVMIILYLVSALLLHVCGVTAEQTTLQYTYTSFVYLWGETKQTFRVTAIVEVDKIGPAKGPYDGTEAVIYLVHLHDVKIDPIKDGKVIKVTHGTTRTAGEQLEEQSLDELYEKPFRFIQRKDGSIAEVEFQKSDLENTEVVNFKKGVLSAFQTHTNNRDEEDVEETDVLGKHTAHYRVIHFDHIKRIRKTYKTDDIKRFGNDEVNKDGIDVNVEEELTVDERNKILESKGVMKIRIKRNTEKEKRYAEENSPHTIYVRATDVDIADNFDSDNTFDMKLKKETSRSLNRKRRMVELDTIKKDSFVTTSLLGDYSQENAKRHRFDKLLELIEEEGLLKILKRFYDSPTDTDILRHIREALHLENLLSARHVSSKDHHINVKNGKSAPRVSLISRVVKETKSKLTDCINHWKLCKGIVNLYIVGGQAAGEKMIKAMLMMKLSDRNLIQ
;
A
#
# COMPACT_ATOMS: atom_id res chain seq x y z
N GLY A 1 27.02 -30.88 -62.77
CA GLY A 1 26.30 -29.60 -62.73
C GLY A 1 24.92 -29.84 -62.16
N ILE A 2 24.61 -29.29 -61.00
CA ILE A 2 23.29 -29.43 -60.38
C ILE A 2 22.35 -28.47 -61.11
N SER A 3 21.26 -29.00 -61.67
CA SER A 3 20.27 -28.24 -62.42
C SER A 3 19.66 -27.13 -61.55
N LYS A 4 19.42 -25.94 -62.12
CA LYS A 4 18.73 -24.81 -61.47
C LYS A 4 17.40 -25.24 -60.82
N THR A 5 16.74 -26.25 -61.38
CA THR A 5 15.49 -26.82 -60.84
C THR A 5 15.71 -27.57 -59.53
N THR A 6 16.84 -28.27 -59.38
CA THR A 6 17.21 -28.98 -58.14
C THR A 6 17.58 -28.01 -57.02
N VAL A 7 18.25 -26.89 -57.35
CA VAL A 7 18.55 -25.83 -56.37
C VAL A 7 17.28 -25.10 -55.93
N MET A 8 16.32 -24.85 -56.83
CA MET A 8 15.03 -24.28 -56.45
C MET A 8 14.17 -25.23 -55.61
N ILE A 9 14.14 -26.53 -55.89
CA ILE A 9 13.38 -27.50 -55.09
C ILE A 9 13.97 -27.64 -53.68
N ILE A 10 15.30 -27.61 -53.54
CA ILE A 10 15.97 -27.63 -52.22
C ILE A 10 15.73 -26.31 -51.47
N LEU A 11 15.76 -25.16 -52.14
CA LEU A 11 15.39 -23.87 -51.52
C LEU A 11 13.90 -23.81 -51.16
N TYR A 12 13.01 -24.38 -51.96
CA TYR A 12 11.57 -24.42 -51.66
C TYR A 12 11.26 -25.38 -50.51
N LEU A 13 11.94 -26.53 -50.44
CA LEU A 13 11.80 -27.48 -49.33
C LEU A 13 12.43 -26.96 -48.03
N VAL A 14 13.56 -26.26 -48.09
CA VAL A 14 14.16 -25.60 -46.91
C VAL A 14 13.31 -24.41 -46.45
N SER A 15 12.68 -23.67 -47.39
CA SER A 15 11.76 -22.58 -47.05
C SER A 15 10.42 -23.10 -46.49
N ALA A 16 9.90 -24.22 -47.02
CA ALA A 16 8.67 -24.84 -46.55
C ALA A 16 8.84 -25.57 -45.21
N LEU A 17 10.02 -26.17 -44.93
CA LEU A 17 10.33 -26.76 -43.62
C LEU A 17 10.61 -25.69 -42.54
N LEU A 18 11.12 -24.50 -42.90
CA LEU A 18 11.29 -23.38 -41.97
C LEU A 18 10.01 -22.57 -41.73
N LEU A 19 8.99 -22.70 -42.59
CA LEU A 19 7.70 -22.01 -42.44
C LEU A 19 6.64 -22.80 -41.65
N HIS A 20 6.93 -24.03 -41.20
CA HIS A 20 5.99 -24.86 -40.43
C HIS A 20 6.43 -25.18 -38.99
N VAL A 21 7.50 -24.54 -38.48
CA VAL A 21 7.97 -24.66 -37.08
C VAL A 21 7.79 -23.36 -36.26
N CYS A 22 7.14 -22.33 -36.81
CA CYS A 22 6.71 -21.17 -36.04
C CYS A 22 5.20 -20.94 -36.22
N GLY A 23 4.43 -21.87 -35.67
CA GLY A 23 3.03 -21.61 -35.38
C GLY A 23 2.90 -20.44 -34.41
N VAL A 24 1.94 -19.57 -34.71
CA VAL A 24 1.49 -18.38 -33.95
C VAL A 24 2.31 -17.11 -34.21
N THR A 25 1.99 -16.44 -35.32
CA THR A 25 2.15 -14.99 -35.48
C THR A 25 1.20 -14.26 -34.53
N ALA A 26 1.51 -14.25 -33.23
CA ALA A 26 1.04 -13.20 -32.35
C ALA A 26 1.94 -11.99 -32.58
N GLU A 27 1.37 -10.83 -32.88
CA GLU A 27 2.10 -9.57 -33.04
C GLU A 27 3.08 -9.37 -31.87
N GLN A 28 4.39 -9.37 -32.17
CA GLN A 28 5.46 -9.23 -31.18
C GLN A 28 5.66 -7.76 -30.83
N THR A 29 4.71 -7.17 -30.12
CA THR A 29 4.68 -5.74 -29.78
C THR A 29 4.93 -5.53 -28.30
N THR A 30 5.81 -4.58 -28.00
CA THR A 30 5.95 -3.98 -26.66
C THR A 30 5.24 -2.63 -26.68
N LEU A 31 4.32 -2.43 -25.74
CA LEU A 31 3.67 -1.14 -25.49
C LEU A 31 4.38 -0.44 -24.35
N GLN A 32 4.84 0.78 -24.57
CA GLN A 32 5.51 1.58 -23.55
C GLN A 32 4.63 2.77 -23.18
N TYR A 33 4.29 2.88 -21.90
CA TYR A 33 3.51 3.96 -21.34
C TYR A 33 4.36 4.82 -20.40
N THR A 34 3.99 6.09 -20.30
CA THR A 34 4.39 6.94 -19.17
C THR A 34 3.25 6.96 -18.16
N TYR A 35 3.53 6.62 -16.92
CA TYR A 35 2.60 6.70 -15.80
C TYR A 35 2.98 7.86 -14.90
N THR A 36 1.98 8.65 -14.50
CA THR A 36 2.12 9.70 -13.49
C THR A 36 0.92 9.66 -12.57
N SER A 37 1.15 9.71 -11.27
CA SER A 37 0.12 9.82 -10.26
C SER A 37 0.42 10.97 -9.30
N PHE A 38 -0.61 11.67 -8.88
CA PHE A 38 -0.55 12.66 -7.81
C PHE A 38 -1.47 12.22 -6.68
N VAL A 39 -0.89 12.08 -5.49
CA VAL A 39 -1.61 11.79 -4.25
C VAL A 39 -1.59 13.05 -3.43
N TYR A 40 -2.73 13.73 -3.33
CA TYR A 40 -2.91 14.86 -2.43
C TYR A 40 -3.49 14.34 -1.11
N LEU A 41 -2.70 14.43 -0.04
CA LEU A 41 -3.16 14.13 1.31
C LEU A 41 -3.69 15.44 1.92
N TRP A 42 -5.00 15.51 2.11
CA TRP A 42 -5.62 16.61 2.85
C TRP A 42 -5.30 16.45 4.34
N GLY A 43 -5.00 17.56 5.01
CA GLY A 43 -4.58 17.58 6.42
C GLY A 43 -3.60 18.71 6.71
N GLU A 44 -3.09 18.79 7.94
CA GLU A 44 -2.14 19.84 8.35
C GLU A 44 -0.85 19.85 7.52
N THR A 45 -0.47 18.70 6.95
CA THR A 45 0.74 18.57 6.15
C THR A 45 0.61 19.16 4.75
N LYS A 46 -0.61 19.22 4.17
CA LYS A 46 -0.89 19.62 2.77
C LYS A 46 0.14 19.06 1.78
N GLN A 47 0.54 17.80 1.96
CA GLN A 47 1.58 17.17 1.16
C GLN A 47 0.96 16.55 -0.08
N THR A 48 1.57 16.83 -1.23
CA THR A 48 1.28 16.14 -2.47
C THR A 48 2.45 15.24 -2.79
N PHE A 49 2.21 13.99 -3.18
CA PHE A 49 3.24 13.10 -3.70
C PHE A 49 3.01 12.91 -5.19
N ARG A 50 4.06 13.08 -5.98
CA ARG A 50 4.04 12.72 -7.40
C ARG A 50 4.82 11.43 -7.58
N VAL A 51 4.15 10.43 -8.14
CA VAL A 51 4.78 9.18 -8.55
C VAL A 51 4.88 9.15 -10.06
N THR A 52 6.05 8.84 -10.60
CA THR A 52 6.22 8.64 -12.05
C THR A 52 6.87 7.29 -12.33
N ALA A 53 6.47 6.63 -13.41
CA ALA A 53 7.07 5.39 -13.86
C ALA A 53 6.99 5.26 -15.39
N ILE A 54 7.87 4.44 -15.96
CA ILE A 54 7.72 3.91 -17.32
C ILE A 54 7.14 2.50 -17.20
N VAL A 55 6.02 2.25 -17.88
CA VAL A 55 5.36 0.95 -17.86
C VAL A 55 5.54 0.29 -19.23
N GLU A 56 6.23 -0.83 -19.28
CA GLU A 56 6.36 -1.64 -20.49
C GLU A 56 5.49 -2.88 -20.38
N VAL A 57 4.62 -3.09 -21.37
CA VAL A 57 3.68 -4.21 -21.42
C VAL A 57 3.97 -5.06 -22.66
N ASP A 58 4.26 -6.33 -22.44
CA ASP A 58 4.50 -7.33 -23.48
C ASP A 58 3.35 -8.34 -23.50
N LYS A 59 2.71 -8.53 -24.67
CA LYS A 59 1.77 -9.63 -24.89
C LYS A 59 2.55 -10.95 -24.97
N ILE A 60 2.25 -11.88 -24.06
CA ILE A 60 2.92 -13.19 -24.00
C ILE A 60 2.20 -14.17 -24.92
N GLY A 61 0.87 -14.26 -24.78
CA GLY A 61 0.06 -15.22 -25.54
C GLY A 61 -1.28 -15.51 -24.86
N PRO A 62 -2.05 -16.47 -25.39
CA PRO A 62 -3.31 -16.88 -24.78
C PRO A 62 -3.08 -17.51 -23.40
N ALA A 63 -3.98 -17.21 -22.46
CA ALA A 63 -4.04 -17.89 -21.18
C ALA A 63 -4.51 -19.34 -21.37
N LYS A 64 -3.99 -20.25 -20.53
CA LYS A 64 -4.29 -21.68 -20.57
C LYS A 64 -4.97 -22.15 -19.29
N GLY A 65 -5.56 -23.34 -19.29
CA GLY A 65 -6.16 -23.96 -18.11
C GLY A 65 -7.61 -23.52 -17.91
N PRO A 66 -7.98 -22.86 -16.79
CA PRO A 66 -9.36 -22.42 -16.56
C PRO A 66 -9.86 -21.39 -17.59
N TYR A 67 -8.93 -20.84 -18.38
CA TYR A 67 -9.20 -19.86 -19.44
C TYR A 67 -9.23 -20.46 -20.85
N ASP A 68 -9.07 -21.78 -21.00
CA ASP A 68 -9.09 -22.42 -22.32
C ASP A 68 -10.42 -22.14 -23.03
N GLY A 69 -10.34 -21.54 -24.23
CA GLY A 69 -11.51 -21.14 -25.03
C GLY A 69 -12.13 -19.78 -24.71
N THR A 70 -11.60 -19.02 -23.74
CA THR A 70 -12.16 -17.72 -23.30
C THR A 70 -11.55 -16.49 -23.98
N GLU A 71 -10.67 -16.68 -24.96
CA GLU A 71 -9.86 -15.62 -25.60
C GLU A 71 -9.02 -14.75 -24.62
N ALA A 72 -8.84 -15.20 -23.37
CA ALA A 72 -8.03 -14.48 -22.40
C ALA A 72 -6.54 -14.49 -22.79
N VAL A 73 -5.84 -13.41 -22.44
CA VAL A 73 -4.44 -13.16 -22.83
C VAL A 73 -3.60 -12.86 -21.58
N ILE A 74 -2.39 -13.41 -21.55
CA ILE A 74 -1.39 -13.11 -20.53
C ILE A 74 -0.52 -11.95 -21.00
N TYR A 75 -0.36 -10.96 -20.13
CA TYR A 75 0.54 -9.83 -20.31
C TYR A 75 1.65 -9.85 -19.25
N LEU A 76 2.86 -9.47 -19.67
CA LEU A 76 3.99 -9.22 -18.78
C LEU A 76 4.19 -7.72 -18.65
N VAL A 77 4.37 -7.24 -17.42
CA VAL A 77 4.59 -5.84 -17.11
C VAL A 77 5.95 -5.65 -16.46
N HIS A 78 6.68 -4.64 -16.93
CA HIS A 78 7.89 -4.15 -16.32
C HIS A 78 7.73 -2.66 -16.00
N LEU A 79 8.10 -2.28 -14.78
CA LEU A 79 8.18 -0.89 -14.38
C LEU A 79 9.64 -0.47 -14.38
N HIS A 80 9.91 0.73 -14.89
CA HIS A 80 11.24 1.33 -14.86
C HIS A 80 11.15 2.76 -14.37
N ASP A 81 12.27 3.28 -13.87
CA ASP A 81 12.41 4.68 -13.47
C ASP A 81 11.30 5.13 -12.50
N VAL A 82 10.91 4.26 -11.55
CA VAL A 82 9.91 4.61 -10.54
C VAL A 82 10.49 5.68 -9.62
N LYS A 83 9.82 6.83 -9.55
CA LYS A 83 10.24 7.97 -8.72
C LYS A 83 9.07 8.46 -7.90
N ILE A 84 9.34 8.76 -6.63
CA ILE A 84 8.37 9.31 -5.68
C ILE A 84 8.91 10.66 -5.20
N ASP A 85 8.29 11.73 -5.70
CA ASP A 85 8.67 13.11 -5.41
C ASP A 85 7.63 13.76 -4.48
N PRO A 86 7.97 14.13 -3.23
CA PRO A 86 7.10 14.98 -2.45
C PRO A 86 7.11 16.40 -2.99
N ILE A 87 5.93 16.98 -3.11
CA ILE A 87 5.66 18.33 -3.58
C ILE A 87 5.04 19.12 -2.44
N LYS A 88 5.63 20.29 -2.17
CA LYS A 88 5.08 21.29 -1.25
C LYS A 88 5.14 22.65 -1.92
N ASP A 89 4.05 23.41 -1.83
CA ASP A 89 3.93 24.74 -2.43
C ASP A 89 4.30 24.76 -3.94
N GLY A 90 3.93 23.68 -4.65
CA GLY A 90 4.20 23.52 -6.08
C GLY A 90 5.65 23.16 -6.46
N LYS A 91 6.53 22.91 -5.48
CA LYS A 91 7.93 22.55 -5.71
C LYS A 91 8.25 21.15 -5.19
N VAL A 92 9.01 20.39 -5.98
CA VAL A 92 9.58 19.10 -5.54
C VAL A 92 10.60 19.37 -4.43
N ILE A 93 10.40 18.75 -3.27
CA ILE A 93 11.36 18.79 -2.17
C ILE A 93 12.25 17.56 -2.29
N LYS A 94 13.57 17.76 -2.23
CA LYS A 94 14.50 16.64 -2.03
C LYS A 94 14.31 16.09 -0.62
N VAL A 95 13.87 14.84 -0.52
CA VAL A 95 13.96 14.10 0.74
C VAL A 95 15.40 13.66 0.90
N THR A 96 16.15 14.35 1.75
CA THR A 96 17.42 13.80 2.25
C THR A 96 17.04 12.66 3.20
N HIS A 97 17.07 11.41 2.71
CA HIS A 97 17.07 10.27 3.61
C HIS A 97 18.33 10.36 4.47
N GLY A 98 18.16 10.66 5.76
CA GLY A 98 19.23 10.56 6.74
C GLY A 98 19.53 9.09 6.99
N THR A 99 20.29 8.44 6.11
CA THR A 99 20.78 7.08 6.31
C THR A 99 22.12 7.12 7.03
N THR A 100 22.10 7.19 8.36
CA THR A 100 23.17 6.60 9.17
C THR A 100 22.82 5.13 9.41
N ARG A 101 23.02 4.28 8.39
CA ARG A 101 23.01 2.82 8.59
C ARG A 101 24.28 2.44 9.35
N THR A 102 24.13 2.01 10.60
CA THR A 102 25.21 1.37 11.35
C THR A 102 25.61 0.06 10.65
N ALA A 103 26.89 -0.07 10.32
CA ALA A 103 27.46 -1.29 9.77
C ALA A 103 27.31 -2.43 10.78
N GLY A 104 26.41 -3.39 10.55
CA GLY A 104 26.23 -4.46 11.53
C GLY A 104 25.22 -5.57 11.26
N GLU A 105 24.30 -5.47 10.29
CA GLU A 105 23.39 -6.57 9.96
C GLU A 105 23.19 -6.64 8.43
N GLN A 106 24.01 -7.44 7.75
CA GLN A 106 23.81 -7.82 6.35
C GLN A 106 22.89 -9.05 6.30
N LEU A 107 21.59 -8.82 6.44
CA LEU A 107 20.64 -9.56 5.62
C LEU A 107 20.50 -8.71 4.36
N GLU A 108 20.74 -9.29 3.18
CA GLU A 108 20.57 -8.61 1.89
C GLU A 108 19.08 -8.28 1.67
N GLU A 109 18.61 -7.24 2.34
CA GLU A 109 17.31 -6.63 2.08
C GLU A 109 17.40 -5.99 0.69
N GLN A 110 16.70 -6.56 -0.27
CA GLN A 110 16.60 -6.00 -1.62
C GLN A 110 16.10 -4.57 -1.53
N SER A 111 16.73 -3.68 -2.30
CA SER A 111 16.30 -2.29 -2.33
C SER A 111 14.86 -2.19 -2.86
N LEU A 112 14.09 -1.21 -2.39
CA LEU A 112 12.72 -0.98 -2.89
C LEU A 112 12.70 -0.75 -4.41
N ASP A 113 13.73 -0.10 -4.94
CA ASP A 113 13.91 0.14 -6.37
C ASP A 113 14.00 -1.19 -7.14
N GLU A 114 14.78 -2.16 -6.65
CA GLU A 114 14.84 -3.51 -7.23
C GLU A 114 13.50 -4.23 -7.21
N LEU A 115 12.71 -4.07 -6.13
CA LEU A 115 11.39 -4.69 -6.02
C LEU A 115 10.38 -4.08 -7.00
N TYR A 116 10.42 -2.76 -7.22
CA TYR A 116 9.57 -2.10 -8.20
C TYR A 116 9.86 -2.55 -9.64
N GLU A 117 11.14 -2.75 -9.99
CA GLU A 117 11.57 -3.12 -11.34
C GLU A 117 11.31 -4.59 -11.69
N LYS A 118 11.06 -5.44 -10.69
CA LYS A 118 10.73 -6.86 -10.93
C LYS A 118 9.46 -7.02 -11.76
N PRO A 119 9.47 -7.90 -12.78
CA PRO A 119 8.30 -8.14 -13.59
C PRO A 119 7.17 -8.83 -12.84
N PHE A 120 5.96 -8.51 -13.26
CA PHE A 120 4.72 -9.14 -12.83
C PHE A 120 3.80 -9.36 -14.02
N ARG A 121 2.77 -10.19 -13.87
CA ARG A 121 1.87 -10.57 -14.95
C ARG A 121 0.43 -10.34 -14.57
N PHE A 122 -0.41 -10.24 -15.58
CA PHE A 122 -1.85 -10.30 -15.39
C PHE A 122 -2.52 -11.00 -16.57
N ILE A 123 -3.67 -11.59 -16.29
CA ILE A 123 -4.53 -12.24 -17.28
C ILE A 123 -5.72 -11.32 -17.53
N GLN A 124 -5.87 -10.88 -18.77
CA GLN A 124 -7.00 -10.07 -19.19
C GLN A 124 -7.93 -10.87 -20.10
N ARG A 125 -9.23 -10.79 -19.84
CA ARG A 125 -10.27 -11.38 -20.68
C ARG A 125 -10.55 -10.49 -21.89
N LYS A 126 -11.30 -11.04 -22.86
CA LYS A 126 -11.69 -10.32 -24.10
C LYS A 126 -12.46 -9.03 -23.84
N ASP A 127 -13.27 -9.01 -22.78
CA ASP A 127 -14.02 -7.84 -22.34
C ASP A 127 -13.13 -6.76 -21.69
N GLY A 128 -11.85 -7.03 -21.48
CA GLY A 128 -10.89 -6.13 -20.85
C GLY A 128 -10.83 -6.24 -19.33
N SER A 129 -11.62 -7.12 -18.72
CA SER A 129 -11.56 -7.38 -17.28
C SER A 129 -10.27 -8.12 -16.93
N ILE A 130 -9.69 -7.81 -15.77
CA ILE A 130 -8.53 -8.50 -15.24
C ILE A 130 -9.01 -9.68 -14.39
N ALA A 131 -8.67 -10.89 -14.81
CA ALA A 131 -9.09 -12.10 -14.11
C ALA A 131 -8.15 -12.44 -12.94
N GLU A 132 -6.84 -12.33 -13.18
CA GLU A 132 -5.79 -12.72 -12.24
C GLU A 132 -4.57 -11.81 -12.39
N VAL A 133 -3.84 -11.66 -11.29
CA VAL A 133 -2.53 -10.99 -11.26
C VAL A 133 -1.51 -11.91 -10.60
N GLU A 134 -0.29 -11.94 -11.14
CA GLU A 134 0.78 -12.81 -10.66
C GLU A 134 2.01 -11.97 -10.34
N PHE A 135 2.52 -12.09 -9.10
CA PHE A 135 3.74 -11.43 -8.66
C PHE A 135 4.82 -12.44 -8.34
N GLN A 136 6.08 -12.02 -8.37
CA GLN A 136 7.15 -12.87 -7.86
C GLN A 136 7.02 -13.02 -6.35
N LYS A 137 7.39 -14.19 -5.82
CA LYS A 137 7.31 -14.47 -4.37
C LYS A 137 8.01 -13.42 -3.50
N SER A 138 9.13 -12.87 -3.96
CA SER A 138 9.85 -11.80 -3.26
C SER A 138 9.06 -10.50 -3.17
N ASP A 139 8.20 -10.21 -4.15
CA ASP A 139 7.39 -8.99 -4.13
C ASP A 139 6.34 -9.08 -3.02
N LEU A 140 5.81 -10.29 -2.78
CA LEU A 140 4.76 -10.53 -1.77
C LEU A 140 5.21 -10.28 -0.33
N GLU A 141 6.52 -10.17 -0.09
CA GLU A 141 7.07 -9.78 1.21
C GLU A 141 6.92 -8.26 1.45
N ASN A 142 6.62 -7.48 0.41
CA ASN A 142 6.41 -6.04 0.48
C ASN A 142 5.03 -5.63 -0.07
N THR A 143 4.07 -5.48 0.84
CA THR A 143 2.68 -5.09 0.52
C THR A 143 2.59 -3.74 -0.20
N GLU A 144 3.45 -2.78 0.10
CA GLU A 144 3.42 -1.44 -0.52
C GLU A 144 3.80 -1.51 -2.01
N VAL A 145 4.85 -2.27 -2.34
CA VAL A 145 5.27 -2.51 -3.74
C VAL A 145 4.16 -3.24 -4.50
N VAL A 146 3.57 -4.27 -3.91
CA VAL A 146 2.49 -5.04 -4.54
C VAL A 146 1.26 -4.16 -4.76
N ASN A 147 0.84 -3.37 -3.78
CA ASN A 147 -0.30 -2.47 -3.91
C ASN A 147 -0.05 -1.39 -4.97
N PHE A 148 1.18 -0.84 -5.06
CA PHE A 148 1.55 0.08 -6.13
C PHE A 148 1.42 -0.58 -7.52
N LYS A 149 1.97 -1.79 -7.69
CA LYS A 149 1.85 -2.54 -8.95
C LYS A 149 0.39 -2.85 -9.29
N LYS A 150 -0.44 -3.20 -8.30
CA LYS A 150 -1.90 -3.38 -8.47
C LYS A 150 -2.60 -2.10 -8.91
N GLY A 151 -2.22 -0.94 -8.36
CA GLY A 151 -2.73 0.37 -8.78
C GLY A 151 -2.34 0.75 -10.21
N VAL A 152 -1.16 0.33 -10.69
CA VAL A 152 -0.81 0.46 -12.11
C VAL A 152 -1.65 -0.50 -12.96
N LEU A 153 -1.88 -1.73 -12.50
CA LEU A 153 -2.70 -2.72 -13.21
C LEU A 153 -4.16 -2.31 -13.35
N SER A 154 -4.75 -1.67 -12.33
CA SER A 154 -6.15 -1.21 -12.42
C SER A 154 -6.38 -0.22 -13.55
N ALA A 155 -5.36 0.56 -13.95
CA ALA A 155 -5.45 1.47 -15.09
C ALA A 155 -5.63 0.74 -16.45
N PHE A 156 -5.38 -0.58 -16.50
CA PHE A 156 -5.64 -1.44 -17.66
C PHE A 156 -6.99 -2.18 -17.58
N GLN A 157 -7.65 -2.18 -16.42
CA GLN A 157 -8.94 -2.83 -16.24
C GLN A 157 -10.03 -2.04 -16.95
N THR A 158 -10.87 -2.72 -17.73
CA THR A 158 -12.01 -2.13 -18.43
C THR A 158 -13.11 -3.16 -18.63
N HIS A 159 -14.25 -2.72 -19.13
CA HIS A 159 -15.30 -3.60 -19.62
C HIS A 159 -15.83 -3.09 -20.97
N THR A 160 -15.71 -3.91 -22.03
CA THR A 160 -16.18 -3.57 -23.38
C THR A 160 -17.01 -4.71 -23.98
N ASN A 161 -18.30 -4.75 -23.67
CA ASN A 161 -19.23 -5.77 -24.20
C ASN A 161 -20.07 -5.30 -25.40
N ASN A 162 -19.56 -4.37 -26.23
CA ASN A 162 -20.27 -3.74 -27.35
C ASN A 162 -21.57 -2.99 -26.97
N ARG A 163 -21.81 -2.75 -25.68
CA ARG A 163 -22.87 -1.87 -25.19
C ARG A 163 -22.30 -0.49 -24.93
N ASP A 164 -23.08 0.55 -25.23
CA ASP A 164 -22.69 1.92 -24.95
C ASP A 164 -22.75 2.24 -23.46
N GLU A 165 -23.60 1.55 -22.69
CA GLU A 165 -23.73 1.72 -21.24
C GLU A 165 -23.91 0.36 -20.56
N GLU A 166 -23.22 0.12 -19.45
CA GLU A 166 -23.30 -1.13 -18.71
C GLU A 166 -22.89 -0.96 -17.24
N ASP A 167 -23.64 -1.61 -16.34
CA ASP A 167 -23.30 -1.72 -14.92
C ASP A 167 -22.71 -3.11 -14.65
N VAL A 168 -21.51 -3.15 -14.09
CA VAL A 168 -20.73 -4.39 -13.92
C VAL A 168 -20.32 -4.54 -12.46
N GLU A 169 -20.51 -5.73 -11.89
CA GLU A 169 -19.84 -6.05 -10.63
C GLU A 169 -18.38 -6.43 -10.90
N GLU A 170 -17.45 -5.68 -10.34
CA GLU A 170 -16.03 -5.98 -10.45
C GLU A 170 -15.28 -5.81 -9.13
N THR A 171 -14.07 -6.33 -9.09
CA THR A 171 -13.12 -6.13 -8.00
C THR A 171 -11.92 -5.39 -8.56
N ASP A 172 -11.60 -4.23 -8.00
CA ASP A 172 -10.38 -3.48 -8.30
C ASP A 172 -9.50 -3.39 -7.04
N VAL A 173 -8.57 -2.43 -7.04
CA VAL A 173 -7.69 -2.20 -5.89
C VAL A 173 -8.45 -1.87 -4.60
N LEU A 174 -9.59 -1.16 -4.67
CA LEU A 174 -10.34 -0.75 -3.48
C LEU A 174 -11.22 -1.88 -2.94
N GLY A 175 -11.69 -2.78 -3.80
CA GLY A 175 -12.58 -3.86 -3.40
C GLY A 175 -13.67 -4.14 -4.40
N LYS A 176 -14.70 -4.85 -3.92
CA LYS A 176 -15.83 -5.25 -4.75
C LYS A 176 -16.86 -4.13 -4.81
N HIS A 177 -17.21 -3.69 -6.01
CA HIS A 177 -18.16 -2.61 -6.23
C HIS A 177 -18.94 -2.82 -7.54
N THR A 178 -19.99 -2.03 -7.74
CA THR A 178 -20.67 -1.89 -9.03
C THR A 178 -20.04 -0.71 -9.79
N ALA A 179 -19.46 -0.98 -10.95
CA ALA A 179 -18.87 0.02 -11.82
C ALA A 179 -19.83 0.37 -12.96
N HIS A 180 -20.03 1.67 -13.19
CA HIS A 180 -20.86 2.19 -14.27
C HIS A 180 -19.99 2.57 -15.46
N TYR A 181 -20.11 1.82 -16.55
CA TYR A 181 -19.36 2.02 -17.79
C TYR A 181 -20.19 2.76 -18.82
N ARG A 182 -19.55 3.71 -19.52
CA ARG A 182 -20.10 4.42 -20.67
C ARG A 182 -19.08 4.51 -21.79
N VAL A 183 -19.43 4.01 -22.97
CA VAL A 183 -18.60 4.04 -24.18
C VAL A 183 -19.08 5.14 -25.12
N ILE A 184 -18.16 6.02 -25.50
CA ILE A 184 -18.38 7.08 -26.48
C ILE A 184 -17.52 6.78 -27.69
N HIS A 185 -18.16 6.61 -28.84
CA HIS A 185 -17.50 6.29 -30.10
C HIS A 185 -17.13 7.56 -30.86
N PHE A 186 -15.87 7.67 -31.25
CA PHE A 186 -15.34 8.63 -32.22
C PHE A 186 -14.73 7.83 -33.37
N ASP A 187 -14.82 8.27 -34.62
CA ASP A 187 -14.44 7.53 -35.84
C ASP A 187 -13.53 6.30 -35.65
N HIS A 188 -12.27 6.50 -35.22
CA HIS A 188 -11.26 5.45 -35.00
C HIS A 188 -10.86 5.22 -33.53
N ILE A 189 -11.58 5.84 -32.59
CA ILE A 189 -11.22 5.89 -31.16
C ILE A 189 -12.48 5.71 -30.30
N LYS A 190 -12.40 4.88 -29.26
CA LYS A 190 -13.44 4.79 -28.24
C LYS A 190 -12.95 5.43 -26.96
N ARG A 191 -13.80 6.22 -26.31
CA ARG A 191 -13.60 6.66 -24.92
C ARG A 191 -14.51 5.86 -24.02
N ILE A 192 -13.95 5.20 -23.03
CA ILE A 192 -14.65 4.37 -22.06
C ILE A 192 -14.53 5.10 -20.73
N ARG A 193 -15.65 5.58 -20.21
CA ARG A 193 -15.72 6.20 -18.90
C ARG A 193 -16.22 5.18 -17.89
N LYS A 194 -15.52 5.04 -16.78
CA LYS A 194 -15.92 4.23 -15.62
C LYS A 194 -16.16 5.16 -14.44
N THR A 195 -17.27 4.98 -13.73
CA THR A 195 -17.54 5.72 -12.50
C THR A 195 -18.15 4.82 -11.44
N TYR A 196 -17.85 5.09 -10.17
CA TYR A 196 -18.55 4.50 -9.02
C TYR A 196 -18.39 5.37 -7.78
N LYS A 197 -19.31 5.24 -6.85
CA LYS A 197 -19.39 6.01 -5.60
C LYS A 197 -19.51 5.09 -4.39
N THR A 198 -19.50 5.66 -3.18
CA THR A 198 -19.68 4.92 -1.92
C THR A 198 -20.84 3.92 -1.96
N ASP A 199 -21.98 4.33 -2.53
CA ASP A 199 -23.19 3.50 -2.53
C ASP A 199 -23.02 2.23 -3.35
N ASP A 200 -22.14 2.27 -4.35
CA ASP A 200 -21.84 1.16 -5.25
C ASP A 200 -20.83 0.18 -4.64
N ILE A 201 -20.13 0.57 -3.57
CA ILE A 201 -19.15 -0.27 -2.90
C ILE A 201 -19.87 -1.31 -2.04
N LYS A 202 -19.54 -2.57 -2.30
CA LYS A 202 -20.07 -3.74 -1.57
C LYS A 202 -19.08 -4.19 -0.49
N ARG A 203 -17.78 -4.12 -0.78
CA ARG A 203 -16.68 -4.44 0.14
C ARG A 203 -15.49 -3.52 -0.11
N PHE A 204 -14.84 -3.07 0.95
CA PHE A 204 -13.59 -2.29 0.89
C PHE A 204 -12.48 -3.15 1.47
N GLY A 205 -11.50 -3.52 0.66
CA GLY A 205 -10.59 -4.61 1.02
C GLY A 205 -11.37 -5.90 1.27
N ASN A 206 -11.13 -6.54 2.42
CA ASN A 206 -11.84 -7.73 2.88
C ASN A 206 -13.02 -7.41 3.81
N ASP A 207 -13.22 -6.14 4.16
CA ASP A 207 -14.18 -5.71 5.17
C ASP A 207 -15.50 -5.23 4.54
N GLU A 208 -16.60 -5.39 5.27
CA GLU A 208 -17.87 -4.76 4.93
C GLU A 208 -17.76 -3.25 5.13
N VAL A 209 -18.27 -2.49 4.16
CA VAL A 209 -18.12 -1.03 4.19
C VAL A 209 -19.16 -0.42 5.12
N ASN A 210 -18.69 0.24 6.17
CA ASN A 210 -19.51 1.19 6.89
C ASN A 210 -19.67 2.47 6.05
N LYS A 211 -20.75 2.53 5.26
CA LYS A 211 -21.06 3.63 4.33
C LYS A 211 -21.26 4.99 5.02
N ASP A 212 -21.44 5.00 6.34
CA ASP A 212 -21.65 6.22 7.12
C ASP A 212 -20.34 6.96 7.43
N GLY A 213 -19.19 6.30 7.31
CA GLY A 213 -17.88 6.87 7.69
C GLY A 213 -17.05 7.40 6.53
N ILE A 214 -17.36 7.05 5.28
CA ILE A 214 -16.48 7.30 4.12
C ILE A 214 -17.30 7.72 2.90
N ASP A 215 -16.86 8.78 2.23
CA ASP A 215 -17.30 9.17 0.88
C ASP A 215 -16.22 8.81 -0.15
N VAL A 216 -16.57 7.97 -1.11
CA VAL A 216 -15.73 7.58 -2.24
C VAL A 216 -16.39 8.07 -3.52
N ASN A 217 -15.62 8.70 -4.39
CA ASN A 217 -16.02 9.01 -5.77
C ASN A 217 -14.85 8.70 -6.70
N VAL A 218 -15.07 7.80 -7.65
CA VAL A 218 -14.08 7.39 -8.64
C VAL A 218 -14.62 7.69 -10.03
N GLU A 219 -13.76 8.33 -10.82
CA GLU A 219 -14.01 8.63 -12.23
C GLU A 219 -12.75 8.30 -13.02
N GLU A 220 -12.86 7.35 -13.95
CA GLU A 220 -11.79 6.91 -14.83
C GLU A 220 -12.22 7.06 -16.29
N GLU A 221 -11.28 7.39 -17.17
CA GLU A 221 -11.49 7.48 -18.60
C GLU A 221 -10.34 6.78 -19.32
N LEU A 222 -10.69 5.80 -20.15
CA LEU A 222 -9.77 5.09 -21.03
C LEU A 222 -10.07 5.48 -22.46
N THR A 223 -9.03 5.89 -23.20
CA THR A 223 -9.10 6.10 -24.64
C THR A 223 -8.42 4.93 -25.33
N VAL A 224 -9.16 4.23 -26.20
CA VAL A 224 -8.68 3.07 -26.94
C VAL A 224 -8.86 3.26 -28.45
N ASP A 225 -8.00 2.64 -29.26
CA ASP A 225 -8.18 2.60 -30.71
C ASP A 225 -9.22 1.55 -31.14
N GLU A 226 -9.47 1.47 -32.46
CA GLU A 226 -10.35 0.48 -33.09
C GLU A 226 -9.98 -1.00 -32.80
N ARG A 227 -8.75 -1.28 -32.37
CA ARG A 227 -8.26 -2.61 -31.95
C ARG A 227 -8.31 -2.80 -30.44
N ASN A 228 -8.98 -1.91 -29.71
CA ASN A 228 -9.01 -1.84 -28.25
C ASN A 228 -7.62 -1.66 -27.61
N LYS A 229 -6.63 -1.14 -28.35
CA LYS A 229 -5.33 -0.78 -27.77
C LYS A 229 -5.50 0.49 -26.95
N ILE A 230 -5.07 0.45 -25.68
CA ILE A 230 -5.12 1.61 -24.79
C ILE A 230 -4.10 2.66 -25.26
N LEU A 231 -4.60 3.84 -25.59
CA LEU A 231 -3.81 5.00 -25.98
C LEU A 231 -3.54 5.90 -24.76
N GLU A 232 -4.54 6.04 -23.90
CA GLU A 232 -4.48 6.87 -22.69
C GLU A 232 -5.46 6.31 -21.65
N SER A 233 -5.08 6.34 -20.37
CA SER A 233 -5.92 5.98 -19.23
C SER A 233 -5.70 7.00 -18.12
N LYS A 234 -6.78 7.64 -17.68
CA LYS A 234 -6.76 8.67 -16.64
C LYS A 234 -7.77 8.34 -15.58
N GLY A 235 -7.50 8.75 -14.35
CA GLY A 235 -8.46 8.58 -13.29
C GLY A 235 -8.31 9.60 -12.18
N VAL A 236 -9.41 9.80 -11.48
CA VAL A 236 -9.52 10.59 -10.28
C VAL A 236 -10.27 9.75 -9.26
N MET A 237 -9.64 9.54 -8.11
CA MET A 237 -10.23 8.87 -6.96
C MET A 237 -10.21 9.83 -5.78
N LYS A 238 -11.39 10.14 -5.27
CA LYS A 238 -11.57 10.98 -4.08
C LYS A 238 -12.11 10.12 -2.96
N ILE A 239 -11.38 10.06 -1.85
CA ILE A 239 -11.80 9.41 -0.62
C ILE A 239 -11.87 10.50 0.43
N ARG A 240 -13.01 10.64 1.09
CA ARG A 240 -13.22 11.58 2.19
C ARG A 240 -13.77 10.86 3.39
N ILE A 241 -13.36 11.27 4.57
CA ILE A 241 -13.87 10.65 5.81
C ILE A 241 -14.99 11.54 6.35
N LYS A 242 -16.18 10.96 6.47
CA LYS A 242 -17.32 11.63 7.08
C LYS A 242 -17.08 11.71 8.59
N ARG A 243 -16.67 12.89 9.05
CA ARG A 243 -16.67 13.17 10.49
C ARG A 243 -18.10 13.14 10.99
N ASN A 244 -18.41 12.20 11.88
CA ASN A 244 -19.71 12.14 12.50
C ASN A 244 -19.77 13.12 13.67
N THR A 245 -19.81 14.42 13.34
CA THR A 245 -19.76 15.51 14.32
C THR A 245 -20.91 15.46 15.33
N GLU A 246 -22.02 14.79 15.01
CA GLU A 246 -23.13 14.61 15.97
C GLU A 246 -22.90 13.45 16.94
N LYS A 247 -22.33 12.31 16.50
CA LYS A 247 -21.91 11.25 17.44
C LYS A 247 -20.77 11.72 18.33
N GLU A 248 -19.81 12.45 17.78
CA GLU A 248 -18.71 13.04 18.55
C GLU A 248 -19.24 14.09 19.55
N LYS A 249 -20.21 14.93 19.15
CA LYS A 249 -20.90 15.85 20.06
C LYS A 249 -21.70 15.14 21.14
N ARG A 250 -22.53 14.14 20.79
CA ARG A 250 -23.31 13.39 21.78
C ARG A 250 -22.41 12.61 22.74
N TYR A 251 -21.33 12.00 22.26
CA TYR A 251 -20.37 11.32 23.12
C TYR A 251 -19.64 12.30 24.04
N ALA A 252 -19.31 13.50 23.57
CA ALA A 252 -18.73 14.58 24.40
C ALA A 252 -19.74 15.16 25.42
N GLU A 253 -21.02 15.20 25.07
CA GLU A 253 -22.10 15.67 25.95
C GLU A 253 -22.49 14.61 27.00
N GLU A 254 -22.49 13.32 26.64
CA GLU A 254 -22.83 12.20 27.53
C GLU A 254 -21.67 11.81 28.47
N ASN A 255 -20.41 12.00 28.06
CA ASN A 255 -19.23 11.63 28.84
C ASN A 255 -18.51 12.83 29.47
N SER A 256 -19.24 13.61 30.28
CA SER A 256 -18.76 14.60 31.27
C SER A 256 -17.68 15.62 30.82
N PRO A 257 -17.83 16.92 31.12
CA PRO A 257 -16.88 17.96 30.69
C PRO A 257 -15.46 17.84 31.25
N HIS A 258 -15.17 16.84 32.10
CA HIS A 258 -13.85 16.61 32.70
C HIS A 258 -13.02 15.53 31.99
N THR A 259 -13.60 14.81 31.02
CA THR A 259 -12.89 13.82 30.17
C THR A 259 -12.54 14.37 28.78
N ILE A 260 -12.79 15.66 28.54
CA ILE A 260 -12.37 16.41 27.34
C ILE A 260 -10.87 16.75 27.45
N TYR A 261 -10.05 15.72 27.62
CA TYR A 261 -8.63 15.72 27.33
C TYR A 261 -8.28 14.47 26.52
N VAL A 262 -9.20 13.99 25.68
CA VAL A 262 -8.81 13.42 24.38
C VAL A 262 -8.23 14.60 23.60
N ARG A 263 -6.98 14.94 23.94
CA ARG A 263 -6.20 15.93 23.23
C ARG A 263 -6.20 15.51 21.76
N ALA A 264 -6.07 16.51 20.89
CA ALA A 264 -5.76 16.42 19.47
C ALA A 264 -4.49 15.59 19.11
N THR A 265 -4.02 14.71 20.00
CA THR A 265 -3.01 13.68 19.79
C THR A 265 -3.61 12.32 19.44
N ASP A 266 -4.91 12.11 19.70
CA ASP A 266 -5.67 10.90 19.33
C ASP A 266 -6.46 11.09 18.03
N VAL A 267 -6.04 12.05 17.20
CA VAL A 267 -6.51 12.01 15.82
C VAL A 267 -5.72 10.89 15.17
N ASP A 268 -6.35 9.72 15.02
CA ASP A 268 -5.81 8.68 14.16
C ASP A 268 -5.46 9.40 12.86
N ILE A 269 -4.22 9.31 12.41
CA ILE A 269 -3.81 10.06 11.20
C ILE A 269 -4.75 9.62 10.05
N ALA A 270 -5.28 8.39 10.13
CA ALA A 270 -6.43 7.89 9.39
C ALA A 270 -7.68 8.80 9.41
N ASP A 271 -8.12 9.33 10.55
CA ASP A 271 -9.35 10.14 10.73
C ASP A 271 -9.32 11.52 10.06
N ASN A 272 -8.16 11.94 9.55
CA ASN A 272 -7.97 13.24 8.90
C ASN A 272 -7.61 13.15 7.41
N PHE A 273 -7.53 11.95 6.83
CA PHE A 273 -7.16 11.82 5.43
C PHE A 273 -8.39 11.86 4.53
N ASP A 274 -8.72 13.07 4.05
CA ASP A 274 -9.24 13.12 2.69
C ASP A 274 -8.04 12.88 1.75
N SER A 275 -8.26 12.09 0.71
CA SER A 275 -7.25 11.77 -0.29
C SER A 275 -7.84 12.02 -1.67
N ASP A 276 -7.21 12.94 -2.41
CA ASP A 276 -7.49 13.14 -3.83
C ASP A 276 -6.33 12.56 -4.62
N ASN A 277 -6.58 11.41 -5.24
CA ASN A 277 -5.64 10.72 -6.10
C ASN A 277 -6.00 10.97 -7.55
N THR A 278 -5.02 11.36 -8.35
CA THR A 278 -5.19 11.46 -9.80
C THR A 278 -4.09 10.66 -10.47
N PHE A 279 -4.39 9.97 -11.56
CA PHE A 279 -3.39 9.31 -12.38
C PHE A 279 -3.61 9.58 -13.86
N ASP A 280 -2.53 9.50 -14.62
CA ASP A 280 -2.49 9.63 -16.07
C ASP A 280 -1.44 8.66 -16.62
N MET A 281 -1.87 7.78 -17.51
CA MET A 281 -1.06 6.80 -18.21
C MET A 281 -1.22 6.98 -19.72
N LYS A 282 -0.13 7.27 -20.43
CA LYS A 282 -0.17 7.56 -21.88
C LYS A 282 0.75 6.64 -22.66
N LEU A 283 0.24 6.08 -23.76
CA LEU A 283 1.04 5.33 -24.69
C LEU A 283 2.06 6.27 -25.34
N LYS A 284 3.34 6.03 -25.07
CA LYS A 284 4.44 6.80 -25.64
C LYS A 284 4.91 6.20 -26.96
N LYS A 285 4.99 4.87 -27.01
CA LYS A 285 5.56 4.15 -28.13
C LYS A 285 5.05 2.73 -28.20
N GLU A 286 4.82 2.26 -29.42
CA GLU A 286 4.67 0.86 -29.76
C GLU A 286 5.92 0.41 -30.51
N THR A 287 6.56 -0.66 -30.06
CA THR A 287 7.77 -1.19 -30.70
C THR A 287 7.54 -2.64 -31.13
N SER A 288 7.47 -2.86 -32.43
CA SER A 288 7.52 -4.22 -33.00
C SER A 288 8.96 -4.74 -32.90
N ARG A 289 9.14 -5.98 -32.40
CA ARG A 289 10.45 -6.66 -32.30
C ARG A 289 11.49 -5.95 -31.41
N SER A 290 11.12 -5.58 -30.20
CA SER A 290 12.04 -5.02 -29.20
C SER A 290 13.16 -6.03 -28.81
N LEU A 291 14.43 -5.61 -28.87
CA LEU A 291 15.55 -6.39 -28.32
C LEU A 291 15.39 -6.57 -26.81
N ASN A 292 14.87 -5.55 -26.12
CA ASN A 292 14.59 -5.63 -24.69
C ASN A 292 13.50 -6.67 -24.41
N ARG A 293 12.46 -6.78 -25.26
CA ARG A 293 11.48 -7.87 -25.14
C ARG A 293 12.14 -9.24 -25.27
N LYS A 294 13.03 -9.45 -26.25
CA LYS A 294 13.74 -10.74 -26.37
C LYS A 294 14.50 -11.07 -25.09
N ARG A 295 15.22 -10.09 -24.53
CA ARG A 295 15.93 -10.25 -23.26
C ARG A 295 14.98 -10.58 -22.11
N ARG A 296 13.86 -9.87 -22.00
CA ARG A 296 12.85 -10.09 -20.95
C ARG A 296 12.13 -11.42 -21.08
N MET A 297 11.86 -11.88 -22.30
CA MET A 297 11.29 -13.23 -22.51
C MET A 297 12.29 -14.31 -22.11
N VAL A 298 13.59 -14.13 -22.40
CA VAL A 298 14.64 -15.04 -21.92
C VAL A 298 14.73 -15.00 -20.39
N GLU A 299 14.72 -13.81 -19.79
CA GLU A 299 14.68 -13.65 -18.33
C GLU A 299 13.45 -14.35 -17.73
N LEU A 300 12.29 -14.21 -18.37
CA LEU A 300 11.07 -14.89 -18.00
C LEU A 300 11.20 -16.43 -18.03
N ASP A 301 11.91 -16.96 -19.02
CA ASP A 301 12.19 -18.40 -19.13
C ASP A 301 13.19 -18.87 -18.05
N THR A 302 14.09 -17.99 -17.59
CA THR A 302 14.99 -18.28 -16.46
C THR A 302 14.30 -18.20 -15.11
N ILE A 303 13.27 -17.36 -14.98
CA ILE A 303 12.42 -17.27 -13.81
C ILE A 303 11.55 -18.55 -13.77
N LYS A 304 11.81 -19.43 -12.81
CA LYS A 304 11.01 -20.67 -12.65
C LYS A 304 9.53 -20.33 -12.61
N LYS A 305 8.70 -21.04 -13.39
CA LYS A 305 7.23 -20.81 -13.42
C LYS A 305 6.62 -20.76 -12.01
N ASP A 306 7.12 -21.59 -11.10
CA ASP A 306 6.66 -21.68 -9.70
C ASP A 306 7.06 -20.47 -8.81
N SER A 307 7.77 -19.48 -9.35
CA SER A 307 8.13 -18.26 -8.63
C SER A 307 7.04 -17.20 -8.69
N PHE A 308 6.13 -17.30 -9.67
CA PHE A 308 4.95 -16.44 -9.76
C PHE A 308 3.85 -17.01 -8.87
N VAL A 309 3.27 -16.14 -8.06
CA VAL A 309 2.18 -16.46 -7.16
C VAL A 309 0.97 -15.64 -7.58
N THR A 310 -0.09 -16.34 -7.95
CA THR A 310 -1.38 -15.73 -8.27
C THR A 310 -1.99 -15.08 -7.04
N THR A 311 -2.48 -13.86 -7.19
CA THR A 311 -3.20 -13.12 -6.15
C THR A 311 -4.36 -12.33 -6.77
N SER A 312 -5.19 -11.74 -5.90
CA SER A 312 -6.28 -10.85 -6.30
C SER A 312 -5.74 -9.46 -6.67
N LEU A 313 -6.43 -8.75 -7.58
CA LEU A 313 -6.18 -7.33 -7.86
C LEU A 313 -6.50 -6.43 -6.65
N LEU A 314 -7.29 -6.95 -5.70
CA LEU A 314 -7.60 -6.28 -4.44
C LEU A 314 -6.33 -5.84 -3.70
N GLY A 315 -6.25 -4.56 -3.36
CA GLY A 315 -5.18 -4.03 -2.51
C GLY A 315 -5.31 -4.58 -1.09
N ASP A 316 -4.18 -4.93 -0.48
CA ASP A 316 -4.16 -5.31 0.93
C ASP A 316 -4.02 -4.04 1.76
N TYR A 317 -5.17 -3.56 2.24
CA TYR A 317 -5.29 -2.39 3.11
C TYR A 317 -5.76 -2.82 4.50
N SER A 318 -5.03 -3.72 5.14
CA SER A 318 -5.32 -4.06 6.54
C SER A 318 -4.94 -2.89 7.46
N GLN A 319 -5.93 -2.27 8.10
CA GLN A 319 -5.70 -1.28 9.16
C GLN A 319 -4.79 -1.84 10.27
N GLU A 320 -4.88 -3.15 10.54
CA GLU A 320 -4.03 -3.81 11.52
C GLU A 320 -2.58 -3.89 11.03
N ASN A 321 -2.35 -4.22 9.75
CA ASN A 321 -1.01 -4.24 9.16
C ASN A 321 -0.41 -2.83 9.13
N ALA A 322 -1.20 -1.81 8.79
CA ALA A 322 -0.76 -0.40 8.87
C ALA A 322 -0.36 0.00 10.29
N LYS A 323 -1.15 -0.39 11.30
CA LYS A 323 -0.84 -0.18 12.73
C LYS A 323 0.44 -0.92 13.15
N ARG A 324 0.63 -2.17 12.71
CA ARG A 324 1.85 -2.96 12.96
C ARG A 324 3.07 -2.32 12.32
N HIS A 325 3.01 -1.98 11.04
CA HIS A 325 4.13 -1.35 10.33
C HIS A 325 4.51 0.00 10.96
N ARG A 326 3.52 0.81 11.32
CA ARG A 326 3.75 2.07 12.05
C ARG A 326 4.42 1.83 13.40
N PHE A 327 3.99 0.80 14.14
CA PHE A 327 4.58 0.41 15.40
C PHE A 327 6.05 -0.02 15.23
N ASP A 328 6.36 -0.86 14.26
CA ASP A 328 7.73 -1.31 13.97
C ASP A 328 8.66 -0.14 13.62
N LYS A 329 8.22 0.78 12.77
CA LYS A 329 8.99 1.99 12.43
C LYS A 329 9.24 2.91 13.63
N LEU A 330 8.26 3.05 14.51
CA LEU A 330 8.44 3.81 15.75
C LEU A 330 9.43 3.12 16.69
N LEU A 331 9.40 1.78 16.76
CA LEU A 331 10.39 1.01 17.53
C LEU A 331 11.80 1.21 16.99
N GLU A 332 12.01 1.13 15.67
CA GLU A 332 13.31 1.39 15.05
C GLU A 332 13.82 2.78 15.42
N LEU A 333 13.01 3.82 15.28
CA LEU A 333 13.38 5.19 15.67
C LEU A 333 13.75 5.31 17.16
N ILE A 334 13.00 4.64 18.03
CA ILE A 334 13.26 4.62 19.49
C ILE A 334 14.57 3.85 19.79
N GLU A 335 14.87 2.80 19.04
CA GLU A 335 16.08 2.00 19.20
C GLU A 335 17.32 2.72 18.67
N GLU A 336 17.22 3.39 17.52
CA GLU A 336 18.27 4.24 16.94
C GLU A 336 18.64 5.41 17.86
N GLU A 337 17.64 6.12 18.40
CA GLU A 337 17.91 7.20 19.36
C GLU A 337 18.34 6.66 20.73
N GLY A 338 17.87 5.46 21.08
CA GLY A 338 18.06 4.79 22.36
C GLY A 338 17.04 5.24 23.40
N LEU A 339 16.13 4.34 23.78
CA LEU A 339 15.07 4.59 24.78
C LEU A 339 15.58 5.31 26.05
N LEU A 340 16.71 4.87 26.61
CA LEU A 340 17.30 5.48 27.80
C LEU A 340 17.69 6.95 27.57
N LYS A 341 18.20 7.27 26.38
CA LYS A 341 18.60 8.63 26.00
C LYS A 341 17.39 9.53 25.85
N ILE A 342 16.33 9.06 25.22
CA ILE A 342 15.05 9.78 25.10
C ILE A 342 14.50 10.08 26.49
N LEU A 343 14.41 9.06 27.35
CA LEU A 343 13.91 9.21 28.71
C LEU A 343 14.78 10.15 29.54
N LYS A 344 16.10 10.05 29.44
CA LYS A 344 17.03 10.96 30.12
C LYS A 344 16.83 12.41 29.69
N ARG A 345 16.70 12.69 28.39
CA ARG A 345 16.39 14.04 27.89
C ARG A 345 15.08 14.58 28.45
N PHE A 346 14.05 13.73 28.55
CA PHE A 346 12.80 14.10 29.18
C PHE A 346 12.98 14.39 30.69
N TYR A 347 13.81 13.63 31.40
CA TYR A 347 14.10 13.87 32.81
C TYR A 347 14.87 15.18 33.03
N ASP A 348 15.81 15.49 32.15
CA ASP A 348 16.60 16.72 32.20
C ASP A 348 15.76 17.95 31.80
N SER A 349 14.76 17.79 30.93
CA SER A 349 13.85 18.85 30.48
C SER A 349 12.39 18.38 30.38
N PRO A 350 11.67 18.25 31.51
CA PRO A 350 10.32 17.68 31.55
C PRO A 350 9.23 18.58 30.95
N THR A 351 9.58 19.80 30.52
CA THR A 351 8.68 20.71 29.81
C THR A 351 8.57 20.41 28.32
N ASP A 352 9.56 19.74 27.73
CA ASP A 352 9.54 19.34 26.32
C ASP A 352 8.88 17.95 26.20
N THR A 353 7.55 17.97 26.12
CA THR A 353 6.77 16.73 26.07
C THR A 353 6.78 16.06 24.70
N ASP A 354 7.31 16.73 23.68
CA ASP A 354 7.38 16.22 22.30
C ASP A 354 8.46 15.14 22.19
N ILE A 355 9.45 15.17 23.07
CA ILE A 355 10.47 14.11 23.24
C ILE A 355 9.81 12.75 23.48
N LEU A 356 8.65 12.69 24.13
CA LEU A 356 7.94 11.44 24.42
C LEU A 356 6.91 11.04 23.36
N ARG A 357 6.73 11.83 22.29
CA ARG A 357 5.65 11.62 21.31
C ARG A 357 5.72 10.23 20.67
N HIS A 358 6.88 9.83 20.16
CA HIS A 358 7.06 8.53 19.51
C HIS A 358 6.83 7.36 20.48
N ILE A 359 7.28 7.49 21.74
CA ILE A 359 7.09 6.45 22.76
C ILE A 359 5.60 6.30 23.09
N ARG A 360 4.86 7.41 23.27
CA ARG A 360 3.41 7.34 23.54
C ARG A 360 2.67 6.67 22.40
N GLU A 361 2.94 7.09 21.17
CA GLU A 361 2.29 6.51 19.99
C GLU A 361 2.60 5.01 19.86
N ALA A 362 3.86 4.61 20.06
CA ALA A 362 4.24 3.20 20.04
C ALA A 362 3.54 2.37 21.13
N LEU A 363 3.47 2.88 22.36
CA LEU A 363 2.77 2.21 23.47
C LEU A 363 1.26 2.08 23.20
N HIS A 364 0.64 3.10 22.59
CA HIS A 364 -0.76 3.05 22.21
C HIS A 364 -1.02 1.96 21.16
N LEU A 365 -0.18 1.91 20.12
CA LEU A 365 -0.26 0.89 19.07
C LEU A 365 -0.01 -0.52 19.62
N GLU A 366 0.99 -0.70 20.49
CA GLU A 366 1.26 -1.96 21.18
C GLU A 366 0.01 -2.47 21.92
N ASN A 367 -0.71 -1.57 22.62
CA ASN A 367 -1.94 -1.90 23.34
C ASN A 367 -3.09 -2.27 22.39
N LEU A 368 -3.33 -1.48 21.33
CA LEU A 368 -4.36 -1.78 20.33
C LEU A 368 -4.14 -3.13 19.64
N LEU A 369 -2.88 -3.45 19.31
CA LEU A 369 -2.50 -4.70 18.67
C LEU A 369 -2.59 -5.90 19.63
N SER A 370 -2.26 -5.70 20.91
CA SER A 370 -2.30 -6.74 21.94
C SER A 370 -3.73 -7.05 22.42
N ALA A 371 -4.61 -6.06 22.51
CA ALA A 371 -5.99 -6.23 22.98
C ALA A 371 -6.83 -7.12 22.06
N ARG A 372 -6.52 -7.20 20.76
CA ARG A 372 -7.23 -8.07 19.81
C ARG A 372 -6.79 -9.55 19.87
N HIS A 373 -5.54 -9.83 20.28
CA HIS A 373 -5.03 -11.19 20.46
C HIS A 373 -5.69 -11.97 21.61
N VAL A 374 -6.44 -11.28 22.48
CA VAL A 374 -7.20 -11.93 23.57
C VAL A 374 -8.59 -12.40 23.10
N SER A 375 -9.07 -12.01 21.91
CA SER A 375 -10.45 -12.31 21.48
C SER A 375 -10.63 -13.19 20.23
N SER A 376 -9.60 -13.52 19.45
CA SER A 376 -9.79 -14.42 18.30
C SER A 376 -9.14 -15.79 18.51
N LYS A 377 -9.94 -16.84 18.32
CA LYS A 377 -9.54 -18.25 18.30
C LYS A 377 -8.78 -18.65 17.02
N ASP A 378 -8.21 -17.70 16.27
CA ASP A 378 -7.54 -17.97 15.00
C ASP A 378 -6.02 -17.91 15.13
N HIS A 379 -5.48 -18.87 15.90
CA HIS A 379 -4.05 -19.15 15.94
C HIS A 379 -3.64 -20.12 14.83
N HIS A 380 -3.71 -19.68 13.57
CA HIS A 380 -2.97 -20.31 12.47
C HIS A 380 -2.64 -19.29 11.37
N ILE A 381 -1.80 -18.29 11.70
CA ILE A 381 -0.98 -17.64 10.67
C ILE A 381 0.48 -17.93 11.01
N ASN A 382 1.07 -18.74 10.13
CA ASN A 382 2.45 -19.20 10.01
C ASN A 382 3.51 -18.33 10.68
N VAL A 383 3.92 -18.71 11.90
CA VAL A 383 5.30 -18.55 12.38
C VAL A 383 6.11 -19.73 11.83
N LYS A 384 6.37 -19.70 10.52
CA LYS A 384 7.29 -20.62 9.85
C LYS A 384 8.18 -19.80 8.95
N ASN A 385 9.09 -19.04 9.57
CA ASN A 385 10.44 -18.73 9.09
C ASN A 385 11.03 -17.62 9.96
N GLY A 386 12.18 -17.88 10.58
CA GLY A 386 12.99 -16.85 11.22
C GLY A 386 12.88 -16.78 12.74
N LYS A 387 14.00 -17.07 13.40
CA LYS A 387 14.21 -16.96 14.84
C LYS A 387 14.22 -15.49 15.27
N SER A 388 13.07 -14.87 15.52
CA SER A 388 13.04 -13.69 16.38
C SER A 388 12.75 -14.15 17.81
N ALA A 389 13.71 -13.99 18.71
CA ALA A 389 13.44 -14.11 20.15
C ALA A 389 12.21 -13.25 20.50
N PRO A 390 11.36 -13.64 21.47
CA PRO A 390 10.21 -12.84 21.86
C PRO A 390 10.70 -11.43 22.24
N ARG A 391 10.41 -10.44 21.39
CA ARG A 391 10.75 -9.04 21.64
C ARG A 391 10.14 -8.67 22.99
N VAL A 392 10.96 -8.23 23.93
CA VAL A 392 10.47 -7.72 25.22
C VAL A 392 9.59 -6.51 24.93
N SER A 393 8.31 -6.58 25.33
CA SER A 393 7.32 -5.51 25.11
C SER A 393 7.88 -4.12 25.46
N LEU A 394 7.58 -3.11 24.65
CA LEU A 394 8.07 -1.75 24.84
C LEU A 394 7.62 -1.22 26.20
N ILE A 395 6.38 -1.49 26.60
CA ILE A 395 5.88 -1.14 27.93
C ILE A 395 6.76 -1.68 29.05
N SER A 396 7.23 -2.94 28.98
CA SER A 396 8.09 -3.51 30.02
C SER A 396 9.45 -2.83 30.09
N ARG A 397 10.00 -2.42 28.94
CA ARG A 397 11.25 -1.64 28.88
C ARG A 397 11.05 -0.26 29.49
N VAL A 398 9.99 0.45 29.12
CA VAL A 398 9.64 1.76 29.69
C VAL A 398 9.45 1.66 31.20
N VAL A 399 8.74 0.63 31.68
CA VAL A 399 8.54 0.39 33.12
C VAL A 399 9.88 0.22 33.83
N LYS A 400 10.77 -0.60 33.29
CA LYS A 400 12.08 -0.88 33.88
C LYS A 400 12.92 0.41 34.01
N GLU A 401 12.98 1.20 32.94
CA GLU A 401 13.82 2.41 32.88
C GLU A 401 13.24 3.61 33.65
N THR A 402 11.93 3.64 33.88
CA THR A 402 11.26 4.71 34.65
C THR A 402 11.11 4.38 36.13
N LYS A 403 11.21 3.10 36.53
CA LYS A 403 10.97 2.64 37.90
C LYS A 403 11.84 3.34 38.96
N SER A 404 13.12 3.55 38.67
CA SER A 404 14.04 4.22 39.62
C SER A 404 13.74 5.72 39.76
N LYS A 405 13.17 6.33 38.71
CA LYS A 405 12.82 7.76 38.67
C LYS A 405 11.47 8.10 39.28
N LEU A 406 10.64 7.10 39.58
CA LEU A 406 9.42 7.30 40.40
C LEU A 406 9.73 7.91 41.77
N THR A 407 10.84 7.53 42.38
CA THR A 407 11.22 8.00 43.72
C THR A 407 11.58 9.49 43.70
N ASP A 408 12.27 9.95 42.64
CA ASP A 408 12.62 11.36 42.41
C ASP A 408 11.39 12.23 42.07
N CYS A 409 10.31 11.57 41.69
CA CYS A 409 9.10 12.15 41.13
C CYS A 409 8.29 12.96 42.15
N ILE A 410 8.41 12.62 43.44
CA ILE A 410 7.73 13.30 44.57
C ILE A 410 7.98 14.82 44.53
N ASN A 411 9.18 15.23 44.09
CA ASN A 411 9.57 16.64 44.07
C ASN A 411 9.30 17.35 42.72
N HIS A 412 8.88 16.63 41.67
CA HIS A 412 8.75 17.16 40.31
C HIS A 412 7.45 16.70 39.63
N TRP A 413 6.36 17.45 39.85
CA TRP A 413 5.03 17.10 39.32
C TRP A 413 4.97 16.94 37.79
N LYS A 414 5.74 17.74 37.02
CA LYS A 414 5.78 17.65 35.55
C LYS A 414 6.39 16.33 35.07
N LEU A 415 7.48 15.91 35.72
CA LEU A 415 8.12 14.61 35.51
C LEU A 415 7.12 13.48 35.76
N CYS A 416 6.40 13.57 36.88
CA CYS A 416 5.36 12.61 37.26
C CYS A 416 4.23 12.51 36.26
N LYS A 417 3.72 13.65 35.79
CA LYS A 417 2.66 13.65 34.79
C LYS A 417 3.12 12.95 33.50
N GLY A 418 4.34 13.20 33.04
CA GLY A 418 4.86 12.55 31.84
C GLY A 418 5.06 11.05 31.97
N ILE A 419 5.63 10.59 33.09
CA ILE A 419 5.82 9.16 33.38
C ILE A 419 4.45 8.48 33.48
N VAL A 420 3.53 8.98 34.32
CA VAL A 420 2.18 8.42 34.48
C VAL A 420 1.44 8.33 33.15
N ASN A 421 1.53 9.36 32.31
CA ASN A 421 0.91 9.33 30.99
C ASN A 421 1.42 8.18 30.11
N LEU A 422 2.73 7.86 30.15
CA LEU A 422 3.26 6.70 29.42
C LEU A 422 2.63 5.39 29.90
N TYR A 423 2.48 5.22 31.22
CA TYR A 423 1.86 4.03 31.81
C TYR A 423 0.36 3.91 31.51
N ILE A 424 -0.37 5.04 31.52
CA ILE A 424 -1.79 5.07 31.14
C ILE A 424 -1.96 4.65 29.68
N VAL A 425 -1.17 5.24 28.78
CA VAL A 425 -1.25 4.97 27.34
C VAL A 425 -0.90 3.51 27.01
N GLY A 426 0.07 2.92 27.71
CA GLY A 426 0.41 1.50 27.59
C GLY A 426 -0.62 0.52 28.18
N GLY A 427 -1.73 1.00 28.75
CA GLY A 427 -2.90 0.18 29.05
C GLY A 427 -2.75 -0.88 30.15
N GLN A 428 -1.86 -0.70 31.13
CA GLN A 428 -1.61 -1.74 32.14
C GLN A 428 -2.17 -1.42 33.54
N ALA A 429 -2.60 -2.47 34.25
CA ALA A 429 -2.89 -2.47 35.69
C ALA A 429 -1.73 -1.92 36.55
N ALA A 430 -0.50 -1.95 36.03
CA ALA A 430 0.67 -1.30 36.62
C ALA A 430 0.52 0.23 36.68
N GLY A 431 -0.04 0.86 35.63
CA GLY A 431 -0.34 2.29 35.59
C GLY A 431 -1.40 2.68 36.61
N GLU A 432 -2.47 1.91 36.75
CA GLU A 432 -3.49 2.13 37.78
C GLU A 432 -2.93 1.96 39.20
N LYS A 433 -2.15 0.90 39.46
CA LYS A 433 -1.48 0.71 40.75
C LYS A 433 -0.52 1.86 41.07
N MET A 434 0.16 2.37 40.06
CA MET A 434 1.11 3.46 40.19
C MET A 434 0.40 4.81 40.44
N ILE A 435 -0.69 5.10 39.72
CA ILE A 435 -1.55 6.26 39.99
C ILE A 435 -2.10 6.20 41.41
N LYS A 436 -2.57 5.02 41.85
CA LYS A 436 -3.01 4.80 43.23
C LYS A 436 -1.89 5.05 44.23
N ALA A 437 -0.68 4.53 43.99
CA ALA A 437 0.47 4.75 44.87
C ALA A 437 0.86 6.24 44.95
N MET A 438 0.88 6.96 43.83
CA MET A 438 1.20 8.38 43.77
C MET A 438 0.11 9.25 44.43
N LEU A 439 -1.17 8.91 44.24
CA LEU A 439 -2.28 9.55 44.94
C LEU A 439 -2.16 9.35 46.46
N MET A 440 -1.86 8.14 46.91
CA MET A 440 -1.66 7.83 48.33
C MET A 440 -0.47 8.58 48.92
N MET A 441 0.66 8.68 48.20
CA MET A 441 1.84 9.45 48.63
C MET A 441 1.57 10.96 48.73
N LYS A 442 0.82 11.53 47.77
CA LYS A 442 0.47 12.95 47.78
C LYS A 442 -0.55 13.31 48.86
N LEU A 443 -1.42 12.35 49.21
CA LEU A 443 -2.36 12.47 50.33
C LEU A 443 -1.64 12.36 51.68
N SER A 444 -0.61 11.52 51.80
CA SER A 444 0.21 11.48 53.03
C SER A 444 1.02 12.75 53.25
N ASP A 445 1.52 13.41 52.19
CA ASP A 445 2.23 14.70 52.32
C ASP A 445 1.30 15.86 52.74
N ARG A 446 0.01 15.83 52.34
CA ARG A 446 -0.97 16.84 52.80
C ARG A 446 -1.35 16.67 54.26
N ASN A 447 -1.32 15.45 54.79
CA ASN A 447 -1.55 15.17 56.20
C ASN A 447 -0.33 15.44 57.10
N LEU A 448 0.80 15.87 56.53
CA LEU A 448 1.99 16.36 57.24
C LEU A 448 2.03 17.90 57.33
N ILE A 449 1.08 18.61 56.71
CA ILE A 449 0.98 20.08 56.70
C ILE A 449 -0.27 20.58 57.48
N GLN A 450 -1.10 19.67 58.00
CA GLN A 450 -2.08 19.97 59.06
C GLN A 450 -1.55 19.48 60.40
#